data_AF-A0A7W1BU72-F1
#
_entry.id   AF-A0A7W1BU72-F1
#
_cell.length_a   1.000
_cell.length_b   1.000
_cell.length_c   1.000
_cell.angle_alpha   90.00
_cell.angle_beta   90.00
_cell.angle_gamma   90.00
#
_symmetry.space_group_name_H-M   'P 1'
#
loop_
_entity.id
_entity.type
_entity.pdbx_description
1 polymer ?
#
loop_
_entity_poly.entity_id
_entity_poly.type
_entity_poly.pdbx_seq_one_letter_code
_entity_poly.pdbx_strand_id
1 'polypeptide(L)'
;MQLTFDAADRLVELVQARRGPVSPEDAAHVLFALEHAPTALARSLLDDVVTGDARLAWLGARVGLTGSPHEATAIEDAEFVVFDL
;
A
#
# COMPACT_ATOMS: atom_id res chain seq x y z
N MET A 1 10.26 -17.70 -0.27
CA MET A 1 9.28 -17.10 -1.22
C MET A 1 7.84 -17.14 -0.74
N GLN A 2 7.40 -18.08 0.11
CA GLN A 2 6.00 -18.13 0.57
C GLN A 2 5.62 -16.99 1.54
N LEU A 3 6.54 -16.59 2.42
CA LEU A 3 6.33 -15.50 3.39
C LEU A 3 6.17 -14.13 2.72
N THR A 4 6.92 -13.86 1.66
CA THR A 4 6.86 -12.58 0.94
C THR A 4 5.51 -12.39 0.24
N PHE A 5 4.93 -13.46 -0.30
CA PHE A 5 3.64 -13.43 -0.97
C PHE A 5 2.50 -13.18 0.04
N ASP A 6 2.53 -13.86 1.19
CA ASP A 6 1.57 -13.64 2.30
C ASP A 6 1.65 -12.20 2.84
N ALA A 7 2.86 -11.64 2.93
CA ALA A 7 3.04 -10.24 3.34
C ALA A 7 2.49 -9.25 2.30
N ALA A 8 2.66 -9.53 1.00
CA ALA A 8 2.12 -8.70 -0.07
C ALA A 8 0.58 -8.69 -0.05
N ASP A 9 -0.06 -9.85 0.07
CA ASP A 9 -1.52 -9.97 0.15
C ASP A 9 -2.07 -9.21 1.37
N ARG A 10 -1.48 -9.40 2.55
CA ARG A 10 -1.90 -8.64 3.75
C ARG A 10 -1.69 -7.14 3.61
N LEU A 11 -0.63 -6.71 2.92
CA LEU A 11 -0.37 -5.29 2.70
C LEU A 11 -1.40 -4.68 1.72
N VAL A 12 -1.76 -5.41 0.67
CA VAL A 12 -2.85 -5.05 -0.24
C VAL A 12 -4.17 -4.90 0.53
N GLU A 13 -4.51 -5.89 1.37
CA GLU A 13 -5.71 -5.84 2.22
C GLU A 13 -5.70 -4.64 3.16
N LEU A 14 -4.56 -4.32 3.78
CA LEU A 14 -4.42 -3.18 4.67
C LEU A 14 -4.67 -1.85 3.95
N VAL A 15 -4.08 -1.67 2.77
CA VAL A 15 -4.28 -0.45 1.95
C VAL A 15 -5.76 -0.32 1.52
N GLN A 16 -6.40 -1.42 1.15
CA GLN A 16 -7.83 -1.44 0.81
C GLN A 16 -8.71 -1.11 2.01
N ALA A 17 -8.46 -1.72 3.16
CA ALA A 17 -9.21 -1.48 4.40
C ALA A 17 -9.10 -0.03 4.86
N ARG A 18 -7.92 0.59 4.66
CA ARG A 18 -7.68 2.02 4.96
C ARG A 18 -8.17 2.97 3.87
N ARG A 19 -8.59 2.45 2.71
CA ARG A 19 -9.00 3.23 1.52
C ARG A 19 -7.96 4.27 1.10
N GLY A 20 -6.68 3.95 1.21
CA GLY A 20 -5.61 4.88 0.85
C GLY A 20 -4.20 4.46 1.27
N PRO A 21 -3.17 5.23 0.85
CA PRO A 21 -1.78 4.88 1.08
C PRO A 21 -1.43 4.85 2.57
N VAL A 22 -0.72 3.83 3.02
CA VAL A 22 -0.35 3.62 4.42
C VAL A 22 1.10 4.02 4.68
N SER A 23 1.38 4.45 5.92
CA SER A 23 2.75 4.77 6.31
C SER A 23 3.58 3.49 6.42
N PRO A 24 4.91 3.56 6.18
CA PRO A 24 5.80 2.41 6.38
C PRO A 24 5.72 1.86 7.80
N GLU A 25 5.60 2.74 8.80
CA GLU A 25 5.55 2.36 10.21
C GLU A 25 4.26 1.60 10.54
N ASP A 26 3.10 2.10 10.09
CA ASP A 26 1.81 1.43 10.32
C ASP A 26 1.78 0.07 9.63
N ALA A 27 2.27 0.00 8.39
CA ALA A 27 2.36 -1.25 7.65
C ALA A 27 3.29 -2.24 8.35
N ALA A 28 4.48 -1.81 8.77
CA ALA A 28 5.43 -2.68 9.46
C ALA A 28 4.91 -3.15 10.83
N HIS A 29 4.17 -2.31 11.53
CA HIS A 29 3.51 -2.68 12.78
C HIS A 29 2.48 -3.80 12.58
N VAL A 30 1.63 -3.67 11.56
CA VAL A 30 0.58 -4.66 11.26
C VAL A 30 1.15 -5.96 10.67
N LEU A 31 2.12 -5.86 9.77
CA LEU A 31 2.65 -7.00 9.00
C LEU A 31 3.71 -7.79 9.75
N PHE A 32 4.54 -7.12 10.55
CA PHE A 32 5.72 -7.72 11.19
C PHE A 32 5.67 -7.62 12.73
N ALA A 33 4.57 -7.13 13.31
CA ALA A 33 4.41 -6.92 14.76
C ALA A 33 5.51 -6.04 15.37
N LEU A 34 6.06 -5.10 14.59
CA LEU A 34 7.09 -4.17 15.05
C LEU A 34 6.44 -2.99 15.80
N GLU A 35 6.52 -2.96 17.12
CA GLU A 35 5.93 -1.87 17.92
C GLU A 35 6.63 -0.52 17.69
N HIS A 36 7.96 -0.50 17.53
CA HIS A 36 8.76 0.73 17.38
C HIS A 36 9.92 0.52 16.39
N ALA A 37 9.62 0.21 15.13
CA ALA A 37 10.65 0.15 14.09
C ALA A 37 11.07 1.56 13.65
N PRO A 38 12.39 1.84 13.51
CA PRO A 38 12.84 3.02 12.79
C PRO A 38 12.28 3.04 11.37
N THR A 39 11.82 4.20 10.90
CA THR A 39 11.22 4.39 9.55
C THR A 39 12.08 3.78 8.43
N ALA A 40 13.41 3.94 8.52
CA ALA A 40 14.33 3.39 7.53
C ALA A 40 14.29 1.84 7.48
N LEU A 41 14.14 1.18 8.62
CA LEU A 41 14.03 -0.28 8.70
C LEU A 41 12.66 -0.74 8.19
N ALA A 42 11.58 -0.08 8.61
CA ALA A 42 10.24 -0.36 8.13
C ALA A 42 10.15 -0.24 6.59
N ARG A 43 10.73 0.83 6.04
CA ARG A 43 10.83 1.05 4.59
C ARG A 43 11.62 -0.07 3.91
N SER A 44 12.80 -0.44 4.43
CA SER A 44 13.62 -1.50 3.84
C SER A 44 12.90 -2.85 3.81
N LEU A 45 12.16 -3.20 4.87
CA LEU A 45 11.41 -4.46 4.93
C LEU A 45 10.23 -4.48 3.94
N LEU A 46 9.55 -3.34 3.79
CA LEU A 46 8.47 -3.21 2.83
C LEU A 46 8.96 -3.16 1.39
N ASP A 47 10.20 -2.71 1.14
CA ASP A 47 10.75 -2.59 -0.22
C ASP A 47 10.82 -3.94 -0.94
N ASP A 48 11.21 -5.00 -0.21
CA ASP A 48 11.22 -6.37 -0.74
C ASP A 48 9.81 -6.87 -1.11
N VAL A 49 8.80 -6.46 -0.34
CA VAL A 49 7.39 -6.83 -0.57
C VAL A 49 6.81 -6.05 -1.74
N VAL A 50 7.05 -4.74 -1.79
CA VAL A 50 6.56 -3.83 -2.85
C VAL A 50 7.21 -4.16 -4.18
N THR A 51 8.52 -4.41 -4.20
CA THR A 51 9.23 -4.82 -5.44
C THR A 51 8.78 -6.20 -5.91
N GLY A 52 8.36 -7.06 -4.99
CA GLY A 52 7.89 -8.41 -5.28
C GLY A 52 6.45 -8.49 -5.81
N ASP A 53 5.63 -7.45 -5.68
CA ASP A 53 4.22 -7.47 -6.08
C ASP A 53 3.84 -6.26 -6.93
N ALA A 54 3.45 -6.52 -8.19
CA ALA A 54 3.09 -5.49 -9.15
C ALA A 54 1.88 -4.64 -8.73
N ARG A 55 1.02 -5.12 -7.82
CA ARG A 55 -0.16 -4.38 -7.34
C ARG A 55 0.21 -3.30 -6.33
N LEU A 56 1.43 -3.27 -5.81
CA LEU A 56 1.88 -2.32 -4.81
C LEU A 56 2.86 -1.32 -5.42
N ALA A 57 2.82 -0.09 -4.91
CA ALA A 57 3.73 0.97 -5.33
C ALA A 57 4.06 1.91 -4.18
N TRP A 58 5.26 2.50 -4.23
CA TRP A 58 5.61 3.64 -3.40
C TRP A 58 4.96 4.92 -3.95
N LEU A 59 4.06 5.50 -3.18
CA LEU A 59 3.41 6.79 -3.44
C LEU A 59 4.10 7.86 -2.58
N GLY A 60 5.33 8.22 -2.99
CA GLY A 60 6.23 9.03 -2.20
C GLY A 60 6.78 8.26 -0.99
N ALA A 61 6.55 8.79 0.21
CA ALA A 61 6.98 8.15 1.47
C ALA A 61 6.03 7.05 1.97
N ARG A 62 4.88 6.85 1.32
CA ARG A 62 3.83 5.91 1.72
C ARG A 62 3.72 4.78 0.70
N VAL A 63 3.21 3.62 1.14
CA VAL A 63 2.93 2.51 0.23
C VAL A 63 1.43 2.46 -0.08
N GLY A 64 1.08 2.22 -1.33
CA GLY A 64 -0.30 2.11 -1.78
C GLY A 64 -0.45 1.10 -2.90
N LEU A 65 -1.66 1.00 -3.44
CA LEU A 65 -1.91 0.19 -4.63
C LEU A 65 -1.39 0.92 -5.88
N THR A 66 -0.90 0.13 -6.83
CA THR A 66 -0.65 0.55 -8.20
C THR A 66 -1.97 0.80 -8.89
N GLY A 67 -2.04 1.85 -9.70
CA GLY A 67 -3.30 2.30 -10.31
C GLY A 67 -4.24 2.92 -9.28
N SER A 68 -5.11 3.82 -9.73
CA SER A 68 -6.15 4.32 -8.84
C SER A 68 -7.24 3.25 -8.65
N PRO A 69 -7.78 3.03 -7.44
CA PRO A 69 -8.93 2.12 -7.25
C PRO A 69 -10.14 2.51 -8.12
N HIS A 70 -10.17 3.76 -8.56
CA HIS A 70 -11.20 4.37 -9.39
C HIS A 70 -10.87 4.34 -10.89
N GLU A 71 -9.72 3.79 -11.32
CA GLU A 71 -9.38 3.71 -12.75
C GLU A 71 -10.37 2.85 -13.53
N ALA A 72 -10.98 1.87 -12.86
CA ALA A 72 -12.04 1.04 -13.42
C ALA A 72 -13.44 1.63 -13.21
N THR A 73 -13.58 2.68 -12.38
CA THR A 73 -14.86 3.35 -12.15
C THR A 73 -15.14 4.25 -13.35
N ALA A 74 -16.22 3.97 -14.07
CA ALA A 74 -16.67 4.83 -15.15
C ALA A 74 -17.05 6.20 -14.57
N ILE A 75 -16.81 7.27 -15.33
CA ILE A 75 -17.08 8.65 -14.87
C ILE A 75 -18.55 8.82 -14.54
N GLU A 76 -19.44 8.17 -15.32
CA GLU A 76 -20.88 8.15 -15.10
C GLU A 76 -21.30 7.53 -13.76
N ASP A 77 -20.46 6.68 -13.17
CA ASP A 77 -20.74 5.96 -11.92
C ASP A 77 -20.01 6.58 -10.70
N ALA A 78 -19.22 7.63 -10.91
CA ALA A 78 -18.43 8.26 -9.85
C ALA A 78 -19.30 9.14 -8.94
N GLU A 79 -19.19 8.95 -7.63
CA GLU A 79 -19.86 9.81 -6.62
C GLU A 79 -19.30 11.24 -6.67
N PHE A 80 -17.98 11.37 -6.90
CA PHE A 80 -17.28 12.64 -7.04
C PHE A 80 -16.24 12.57 -8.16
N VAL A 81 -16.14 13.64 -8.93
CA VAL A 81 -15.11 13.83 -9.95
C VAL A 81 -14.36 15.12 -9.64
N VAL A 82 -13.05 15.03 -9.43
CA VAL A 82 -12.19 16.18 -9.14
C VAL A 82 -11.24 16.37 -10.31
N PHE A 83 -11.25 17.57 -10.89
CA PHE A 83 -10.30 17.99 -11.91
C PHE A 83 -9.24 18.87 -11.26
N ASP A 84 -7.97 18.55 -11.49
CA ASP A 84 -6.86 19.46 -11.21
C ASP A 84 -6.73 20.40 -12.41
N LEU A 85 -6.91 21.71 -12.21
CA LEU A 85 -6.99 22.75 -13.25
C LEU A 85 -5.72 23.59 -13.34
#